data_AF-A0A544Z938-F1
#
_entry.id   AF-A0A544Z938-F1
#
_cell.length_a   1.000
_cell.length_b   1.000
_cell.length_c   1.000
_cell.angle_alpha   90.00
_cell.angle_beta   90.00
_cell.angle_gamma   90.00
#
_symmetry.space_group_name_H-M   'P 1'
#
loop_
_entity.id
_entity.type
_entity.pdbx_description
1 polymer ?
#
loop_
_entity_poly.entity_id
_entity_poly.type
_entity_poly.pdbx_seq_one_letter_code
_entity_poly.pdbx_strand_id
1 'polypeptide(L)'
;MGRRRSPQEKKALSYAKDRRNEYGENDKSSRKNIPRSKKYPHRANRRRACLVLEAAKGAVDEVAESAVEERLLTRRPKSWKKWPDAPLGEVVQYVLRRRMNLGLGGQESGTARIRRVRRRMQQLVE
;
A
#
# COMPACT_ATOMS: atom_id res chain seq x y z
N MET A 1 28.86 -7.48 -0.70
CA MET A 1 28.64 -6.17 -1.36
C MET A 1 27.87 -6.40 -2.64
N GLY A 2 26.67 -5.82 -2.80
CA GLY A 2 25.85 -6.02 -4.00
C GLY A 2 26.43 -5.34 -5.25
N ARG A 3 26.11 -5.87 -6.44
CA ARG A 3 26.49 -5.30 -7.75
C ARG A 3 26.09 -3.82 -7.81
N ARG A 4 27.03 -2.95 -8.21
CA ARG A 4 26.77 -1.52 -8.42
C ARG A 4 25.81 -1.37 -9.60
N ARG A 5 24.67 -0.73 -9.35
CA ARG A 5 23.64 -0.49 -10.38
C ARG A 5 24.06 0.61 -11.34
N SER A 6 23.85 0.38 -12.63
CA SER A 6 24.04 1.40 -13.68
C SER A 6 23.04 2.55 -13.51
N PRO A 7 23.31 3.75 -14.08
CA PRO A 7 22.33 4.84 -14.11
C PRO A 7 20.98 4.42 -14.73
N GLN A 8 21.00 3.55 -15.74
CA GLN A 8 19.81 3.04 -16.42
C GLN A 8 18.99 2.14 -15.49
N GLU A 9 19.65 1.22 -14.78
CA GLU A 9 19.04 0.35 -13.78
C GLU A 9 18.46 1.17 -12.62
N LYS A 10 19.18 2.19 -12.13
CA LYS A 10 18.68 3.13 -11.12
C LYS A 10 17.43 3.86 -11.60
N LYS A 11 17.41 4.32 -12.85
CA LYS A 11 16.26 5.04 -13.42
C LYS A 11 15.05 4.13 -13.60
N ALA A 12 15.26 2.91 -14.07
CA ALA A 12 14.23 1.89 -14.13
C ALA A 12 13.63 1.66 -12.74
N LEU A 13 14.47 1.50 -11.71
CA LEU A 13 14.01 1.23 -10.35
C LEU A 13 13.23 2.41 -9.77
N SER A 14 13.67 3.62 -10.07
CA SER A 14 12.92 4.82 -9.73
C SER A 14 11.52 4.79 -10.36
N TYR A 15 11.38 4.47 -11.65
CA TYR A 15 10.06 4.40 -12.28
C TYR A 15 9.15 3.31 -11.68
N ALA A 16 9.69 2.17 -11.29
CA ALA A 16 8.91 1.06 -10.77
C ALA A 16 8.60 1.16 -9.25
N LYS A 17 9.53 1.73 -8.47
CA LYS A 17 9.50 1.66 -7.00
C LYS A 17 9.31 3.01 -6.30
N ASP A 18 9.69 4.14 -6.91
CA ASP A 18 9.37 5.46 -6.35
C ASP A 18 7.86 5.67 -6.46
N ARG A 19 7.18 5.95 -5.35
CA ARG A 19 5.72 6.08 -5.29
C ARG A 19 5.35 7.55 -5.11
N ARG A 20 4.31 7.99 -5.82
CA ARG A 20 3.80 9.37 -5.80
C ARG A 20 2.35 9.34 -5.39
N ASN A 21 2.00 10.23 -4.48
CA ASN A 21 0.63 10.40 -4.03
C ASN A 21 -0.26 10.83 -5.21
N GLU A 22 -1.16 9.95 -5.62
CA GLU A 22 -2.11 10.17 -6.71
C GLU A 22 -3.48 10.62 -6.22
N TYR A 23 -3.79 10.37 -4.95
CA TYR A 23 -5.10 10.62 -4.35
C TYR A 23 -5.28 12.10 -3.93
N GLY A 24 -4.26 12.94 -4.17
CA GLY A 24 -4.30 14.37 -3.87
C GLY A 24 -4.36 14.68 -2.36
N GLU A 25 -4.14 13.69 -1.50
CA GLU A 25 -4.06 13.91 -0.07
C GLU A 25 -2.90 14.86 0.25
N ASN A 26 -3.10 15.80 1.17
CA ASN A 26 -1.97 16.55 1.67
C ASN A 26 -1.06 15.63 2.53
N ASP A 27 0.22 15.97 2.63
CA ASP A 27 1.20 15.23 3.43
C ASP A 27 0.79 15.10 4.92
N LYS A 28 -0.05 16.00 5.42
CA LYS A 28 -0.55 15.96 6.80
C LYS A 28 -1.60 14.86 6.98
N SER A 29 -2.45 14.63 5.98
CA SER A 29 -3.46 13.57 5.97
C SER A 29 -2.80 12.22 6.06
N SER A 30 -1.89 11.89 5.13
CA SER A 30 -1.21 10.60 5.12
C SER A 30 -0.45 10.33 6.43
N ARG A 31 0.28 11.33 6.93
CA ARG A 31 1.02 11.27 8.21
C ARG A 31 0.12 10.99 9.41
N LYS A 32 -1.13 11.46 9.42
CA LYS A 32 -2.06 11.30 10.56
C LYS A 32 -2.99 10.10 10.39
N ASN A 33 -3.49 9.87 9.19
CA ASN A 33 -4.49 8.87 8.89
C ASN A 33 -3.89 7.47 8.78
N ILE A 34 -2.68 7.28 8.24
CA ILE A 34 -2.05 5.96 8.19
C ILE A 34 -1.87 5.36 9.60
N PRO A 35 -1.25 6.05 10.58
CA PRO A 35 -1.17 5.55 11.94
C PRO A 35 -2.54 5.30 12.57
N ARG A 36 -3.51 6.19 12.32
CA ARG A 36 -4.87 6.10 12.84
C ARG A 36 -5.61 4.85 12.30
N SER A 37 -5.58 4.65 10.99
CA SER A 37 -6.19 3.50 10.31
C SER A 37 -5.54 2.18 10.69
N LYS A 38 -4.21 2.17 10.97
CA LYS A 38 -3.54 1.00 11.57
C LYS A 38 -4.02 0.74 13.00
N LYS A 39 -4.11 1.79 13.82
CA LYS A 39 -4.42 1.69 15.25
C LYS A 39 -5.85 1.21 15.54
N TYR A 40 -6.83 1.62 14.74
CA TYR A 40 -8.23 1.27 14.94
C TYR A 40 -8.54 -0.23 14.96
N PRO A 41 -8.22 -1.03 13.93
CA PRO A 41 -8.50 -2.46 13.93
C PRO A 41 -7.77 -3.18 15.05
N HIS A 42 -6.51 -2.82 15.35
CA HIS A 42 -5.77 -3.41 16.47
C HIS A 42 -6.44 -3.15 17.83
N ARG A 43 -6.89 -1.91 18.07
CA ARG A 43 -7.63 -1.58 19.30
C ARG A 43 -8.97 -2.34 19.39
N ALA A 44 -9.70 -2.41 18.28
CA ALA A 44 -10.98 -3.14 18.24
C ALA A 44 -10.79 -4.64 18.48
N ASN A 45 -9.77 -5.25 17.86
CA ASN A 45 -9.46 -6.67 18.05
C ASN A 45 -9.04 -6.96 19.49
N ARG A 46 -8.17 -6.14 20.08
CA ARG A 46 -7.79 -6.29 21.50
C ARG A 46 -8.98 -6.14 22.43
N ARG A 47 -9.80 -5.10 22.25
CA ARG A 47 -10.99 -4.90 23.08
C ARG A 47 -11.93 -6.11 22.99
N ARG A 48 -12.18 -6.63 21.79
CA ARG A 48 -12.99 -7.84 21.62
C ARG A 48 -12.37 -9.03 22.34
N ALA A 49 -11.07 -9.27 22.13
CA ALA A 49 -10.39 -10.41 22.74
C ALA A 49 -10.47 -10.33 24.28
N CYS A 50 -10.20 -9.17 24.88
CA CYS A 50 -10.35 -8.97 26.32
C CYS A 50 -11.78 -9.29 26.79
N LEU A 51 -12.80 -8.70 26.17
CA LEU A 51 -14.19 -8.93 26.55
C LEU A 51 -14.63 -10.41 26.43
N VAL A 52 -14.14 -11.12 25.42
CA VAL A 52 -14.42 -12.55 25.23
C VAL A 52 -13.71 -13.39 26.29
N LEU A 53 -12.44 -13.09 26.55
CA LEU A 53 -11.60 -13.80 27.52
C LEU A 53 -11.98 -13.52 28.99
N GLU A 54 -12.66 -12.41 29.29
CA GLU A 54 -13.16 -12.15 30.66
C GLU A 54 -14.03 -13.30 31.17
N ALA A 55 -14.79 -13.97 30.30
CA ALA A 55 -15.68 -15.08 30.68
C ALA A 55 -14.94 -16.37 31.05
N ALA A 56 -13.65 -16.48 30.72
CA ALA A 56 -12.79 -17.61 31.08
C ALA A 56 -11.78 -17.25 32.18
N LYS A 57 -11.94 -16.10 32.85
CA LYS A 57 -11.11 -15.76 34.00
C LYS A 57 -11.66 -16.43 35.27
N GLY A 58 -10.77 -17.02 36.06
CA GLY A 58 -11.12 -17.56 37.37
C GLY A 58 -10.62 -18.99 37.53
N ALA A 59 -11.42 -19.82 38.21
CA ALA A 59 -11.15 -21.24 38.33
C ALA A 59 -11.20 -21.91 36.95
N VAL A 60 -10.39 -22.95 36.79
CA VAL A 60 -10.32 -23.75 35.56
C VAL A 60 -11.67 -24.44 35.33
N ASP A 61 -12.26 -24.20 34.16
CA ASP A 61 -13.53 -24.79 33.72
C ASP A 61 -13.44 -25.06 32.22
N GLU A 62 -13.19 -26.32 31.87
CA GLU A 62 -12.98 -26.75 30.48
C GLU A 62 -14.17 -26.45 29.56
N VAL A 63 -15.40 -26.48 30.09
CA VAL A 63 -16.61 -26.19 29.31
C VAL A 63 -16.69 -24.70 29.00
N ALA A 64 -16.44 -23.85 30.00
CA ALA A 64 -16.41 -22.40 29.82
C ALA A 64 -15.25 -21.96 28.91
N GLU A 65 -14.06 -22.55 29.08
CA GLU A 65 -12.89 -22.27 28.25
C GLU A 65 -13.13 -22.63 26.78
N SER A 66 -13.69 -23.81 26.52
CA SER A 66 -14.03 -24.26 25.15
C SER A 66 -15.03 -23.32 24.48
N ALA A 67 -16.07 -22.88 25.20
CA ALA A 67 -17.06 -21.94 24.67
C ALA A 67 -16.47 -20.55 24.38
N VAL A 68 -15.51 -20.09 25.19
CA VAL A 68 -14.77 -18.83 24.96
C VAL A 68 -13.87 -18.93 23.74
N GLU A 69 -13.15 -20.05 23.59
CA GLU A 69 -12.30 -20.30 22.42
C GLU A 69 -13.12 -20.30 21.13
N GLU A 70 -14.22 -21.07 21.10
CA GLU A 70 -15.12 -21.10 19.94
C GLU A 70 -15.58 -19.69 19.57
N ARG A 71 -16.07 -18.93 20.56
CA ARG A 71 -16.54 -17.54 20.39
C ARG A 71 -15.44 -16.60 19.90
N LEU A 72 -14.19 -16.79 20.32
CA LEU A 72 -13.05 -16.01 19.88
C LEU A 72 -12.76 -16.30 18.40
N LEU A 73 -12.73 -17.57 18.02
CA LEU A 73 -12.40 -18.07 16.69
C LEU A 73 -13.51 -17.82 15.66
N THR A 74 -14.78 -17.74 16.05
CA THR A 74 -15.92 -17.55 15.12
C THR A 74 -15.76 -16.34 14.21
N ARG A 75 -15.11 -15.27 14.70
CA ARG A 75 -14.97 -14.01 13.96
C ARG A 75 -13.52 -13.71 13.66
N ARG A 76 -13.23 -13.56 12.37
CA ARG A 76 -11.93 -13.13 11.87
C ARG A 76 -11.54 -11.75 12.43
N PRO A 77 -10.30 -11.56 12.90
CA PRO A 77 -9.80 -10.25 13.32
C PRO A 77 -9.86 -9.23 12.20
N LYS A 78 -10.18 -7.96 12.54
CA LYS A 78 -10.10 -6.86 11.58
C LYS A 78 -8.66 -6.67 11.14
N SER A 79 -8.43 -6.52 9.83
CA SER A 79 -7.10 -6.27 9.26
C SER A 79 -7.06 -4.92 8.56
N TRP A 80 -5.92 -4.24 8.64
CA TRP A 80 -5.63 -3.08 7.80
C TRP A 80 -4.32 -3.32 7.06
N LYS A 81 -4.33 -3.05 5.76
CA LYS A 81 -3.16 -3.14 4.90
C LYS A 81 -2.97 -1.78 4.24
N LYS A 82 -1.77 -1.21 4.35
CA LYS A 82 -1.41 -0.02 3.60
C LYS A 82 -1.33 -0.40 2.11
N TRP A 83 -2.03 0.34 1.26
CA TRP A 83 -1.86 0.23 -0.19
C TRP A 83 -0.74 1.18 -0.65
N PRO A 84 0.16 0.74 -1.56
CA PRO A 84 1.12 1.65 -2.19
C PRO A 84 0.43 2.65 -3.11
N ASP A 85 0.95 3.88 -3.20
CA ASP A 85 0.49 4.84 -4.20
C ASP A 85 0.98 4.48 -5.62
N ALA A 86 0.59 5.27 -6.62
CA ALA A 86 1.05 5.10 -8.00
C ALA A 86 2.58 5.12 -8.13
N PRO A 87 3.17 4.23 -8.94
CA PRO A 87 4.59 4.29 -9.25
C PRO A 87 4.90 5.50 -10.14
N LEU A 88 6.09 6.07 -9.97
CA LEU A 88 6.53 7.27 -10.68
C LEU A 88 6.38 7.14 -12.20
N GLY A 89 6.66 5.95 -12.75
CA GLY A 89 6.52 5.68 -14.18
C GLY A 89 5.09 5.84 -14.71
N GLU A 90 4.06 5.53 -13.91
CA GLU A 90 2.66 5.76 -14.28
C GLU A 90 2.31 7.25 -14.23
N VAL A 91 2.75 7.95 -13.19
CA VAL A 91 2.54 9.40 -13.08
C VAL A 91 3.21 10.17 -14.23
N VAL A 92 4.43 9.79 -14.61
CA VAL A 92 5.13 10.39 -15.76
C VAL A 92 4.35 10.17 -17.06
N GLN A 93 3.80 8.97 -17.26
CA GLN A 93 2.98 8.68 -18.44
C GLN A 93 1.70 9.53 -18.44
N TYR A 94 1.03 9.65 -17.30
CA TYR A 94 -0.16 10.50 -17.14
C TYR A 94 0.14 11.97 -17.49
N VAL A 95 1.23 12.53 -16.94
CA VAL A 95 1.62 13.92 -17.22
C VAL A 95 1.95 14.14 -18.70
N LEU A 96 2.63 13.19 -19.36
CA LEU A 96 2.94 13.27 -20.78
C LEU A 96 1.67 13.26 -21.64
N ARG A 97 0.71 12.36 -21.34
CA ARG A 97 -0.59 12.33 -22.02
C ARG A 97 -1.36 13.63 -21.82
N ARG A 98 -1.40 14.14 -20.59
CA ARG A 98 -2.07 15.41 -20.28
C ARG A 98 -1.48 16.57 -21.09
N ARG A 99 -0.14 16.66 -21.21
CA ARG A 99 0.51 17.70 -22.03
C ARG A 99 0.17 17.59 -23.51
N MET A 100 0.14 16.37 -24.06
CA MET A 100 -0.28 16.14 -25.44
C MET A 100 -1.73 16.58 -25.67
N ASN A 101 -2.63 16.24 -24.74
CA ASN A 101 -4.05 16.63 -24.83
C ASN A 101 -4.24 18.15 -24.76
N LEU A 102 -3.36 18.86 -24.06
CA LEU A 102 -3.38 20.31 -23.95
C LEU A 102 -2.62 21.02 -25.10
N GLY A 103 -2.09 20.29 -26.09
CA GLY A 103 -1.29 20.87 -27.17
C GLY A 103 0.08 21.41 -26.74
N LEU A 104 0.50 21.19 -25.49
CA LEU A 104 1.75 21.70 -24.91
C LEU A 104 2.98 20.83 -25.26
N GLY A 105 2.87 19.97 -26.28
CA GLY A 105 3.95 19.13 -26.76
C GLY A 105 3.56 18.29 -27.97
N GLY A 106 4.54 17.97 -28.82
CA GLY A 106 4.32 17.14 -30.01
C GLY A 106 3.85 15.74 -29.66
N GLN A 107 2.78 15.27 -30.32
CA GLN A 107 2.17 13.97 -30.08
C GLN A 107 3.17 12.81 -30.28
N GLU A 108 3.98 12.86 -31.32
CA GLU A 108 5.01 11.85 -31.61
C GLU A 108 6.09 11.80 -30.53
N SER A 109 6.57 12.96 -30.09
CA SER A 109 7.57 13.07 -29.01
C SER A 109 7.02 12.54 -27.69
N GLY A 110 5.75 12.85 -27.38
CA GLY A 110 5.06 12.37 -26.18
C GLY A 110 4.89 10.84 -26.18
N THR A 111 4.42 10.27 -27.29
CA THR A 111 4.23 8.81 -27.43
C THR A 111 5.57 8.06 -27.35
N ALA A 112 6.62 8.55 -28.01
CA ALA A 112 7.96 7.97 -27.93
C ALA A 112 8.51 7.97 -26.49
N ARG A 113 8.30 9.06 -25.74
CA ARG A 113 8.69 9.16 -24.32
C ARG A 113 7.92 8.16 -23.44
N ILE A 114 6.61 8.01 -23.66
CA ILE A 114 5.78 7.02 -22.95
C ILE A 114 6.30 5.60 -23.21
N ARG A 115 6.57 5.25 -24.47
CA ARG A 115 7.14 3.92 -24.83
C ARG A 115 8.47 3.67 -24.10
N ARG A 116 9.34 4.68 -24.02
CA ARG A 116 10.63 4.58 -23.30
C ARG A 116 10.44 4.33 -21.80
N VAL A 117 9.47 4.99 -21.15
CA VAL A 117 9.17 4.78 -19.73
C VAL A 117 8.66 3.35 -19.50
N ARG A 118 7.71 2.89 -20.32
CA ARG A 118 7.16 1.53 -20.23
C ARG A 118 8.24 0.46 -20.38
N ARG A 119 9.10 0.58 -21.41
CA ARG A 119 10.21 -0.35 -21.62
C ARG A 119 11.12 -0.45 -20.39
N ARG A 120 11.45 0.69 -19.77
CA ARG A 120 12.29 0.73 -18.56
C ARG A 120 11.60 0.14 -17.33
N MET A 121 10.27 0.22 -17.23
CA MET A 121 9.53 -0.42 -16.15
C MET A 121 9.48 -1.94 -16.32
N GLN A 122 9.36 -2.42 -17.56
CA GLN A 122 9.30 -3.85 -17.89
C GLN A 122 10.65 -4.57 -17.66
N GLN A 123 11.77 -3.90 -17.97
CA GLN A 123 13.14 -4.39 -17.74
C GLN A 123 13.50 -4.70 -16.26
N LEU A 124 12.56 -4.57 -15.33
CA LEU A 124 12.73 -4.91 -13.91
C LEU A 124 11.81 -6.02 -13.42
N VAL A 125 10.86 -6.44 -14.25
CA VAL A 125 9.90 -7.50 -13.94
C VAL A 125 10.46 -8.86 -14.37
N GLU A 126 11.41 -8.87 -15.31
CA GLU A 126 12.30 -9.98 -15.66
C GLU A 126 13.56 -9.99 -14.76
#